data_AF-A0AA39ZCM2-F1
#
_entry.id   AF-A0AA39ZCM2-F1
#
_cell.length_a   1.000
_cell.length_b   1.000
_cell.length_c   1.000
_cell.angle_alpha   90.00
_cell.angle_beta   90.00
_cell.angle_gamma   90.00
#
_symmetry.space_group_name_H-M   'P 1'
#
loop_
_entity.id
_entity.type
_entity.pdbx_description
1 polymer ?
#
loop_
_entity_poly.entity_id
_entity_poly.type
_entity_poly.pdbx_seq_one_letter_code
_entity_poly.pdbx_strand_id
1 'polypeptide(L)'
;MLFASRQGIPVPQVYFFDSSAKNDYGIEFTIQEFVQGEGLDTNQALIPEAVECWHRLWNSSNFTQSGSLYCHWNRQTFFVGPMVDHELFAPRLEKVGHELPQFGPFTSWKGYVEALFNAKWQRDWTKFYQGSQIISSLPDCPVTASTFLARFTGIQAMTRSASSLVFKPRMVHWDMHERNILVQPDGRQIAAVIDWDAVVIEPAGLCRSIGPACVLDYMSSWEQSGQDWNY
;
A
#
# COMPACT_ATOMS: atom_id res chain seq x y z
N MET A 1 8.68 3.26 8.67
CA MET A 1 10.16 3.20 8.80
C MET A 1 10.69 2.20 9.81
N LEU A 2 10.40 2.29 11.13
CA LEU A 2 11.00 1.37 12.14
C LEU A 2 10.78 -0.11 11.83
N PHE A 3 9.58 -0.48 11.37
CA PHE A 3 9.30 -1.86 10.95
C PHE A 3 10.19 -2.31 9.79
N ALA A 4 10.29 -1.50 8.73
CA ALA A 4 11.10 -1.78 7.55
C ALA A 4 12.60 -1.91 7.87
N SER A 5 13.12 -1.01 8.71
CA SER A 5 14.50 -1.08 9.21
C SER A 5 14.79 -2.42 9.91
N ARG A 6 13.85 -2.95 10.70
CA ARG A 6 13.98 -4.29 11.34
C ARG A 6 14.00 -5.45 10.33
N GLN A 7 13.55 -5.23 9.10
CA GLN A 7 13.64 -6.19 8.00
C GLN A 7 14.92 -6.00 7.18
N GLY A 8 15.84 -5.14 7.61
CA GLY A 8 17.07 -4.85 6.89
C GLY A 8 16.86 -4.02 5.61
N ILE A 9 15.74 -3.28 5.51
CA ILE A 9 15.53 -2.32 4.43
C ILE A 9 16.22 -1.01 4.83
N PRO A 10 17.09 -0.44 3.99
CA PRO A 10 17.70 0.86 4.26
C PRO A 10 16.61 1.92 4.23
N VAL A 11 16.43 2.65 5.33
CA VAL A 11 15.44 3.72 5.48
C VAL A 11 16.09 4.88 6.22
N PRO A 12 15.60 6.13 6.06
CA PRO A 12 16.08 7.25 6.86
C PRO A 12 15.95 6.97 8.35
N GLN A 13 16.96 7.38 9.13
CA GLN A 13 16.84 7.37 10.58
C GLN A 13 15.74 8.35 11.03
N VAL A 14 14.81 7.90 11.86
CA VAL A 14 13.81 8.79 12.48
C VAL A 14 14.40 9.40 13.75
N TYR A 15 14.48 10.73 13.81
CA TYR A 15 14.96 11.46 14.99
C TYR A 15 13.83 11.82 15.95
N PHE A 16 12.71 12.25 15.39
CA PHE A 16 11.53 12.61 16.16
C PHE A 16 10.29 12.27 15.34
N PHE A 17 9.20 11.92 16.00
CA PHE A 17 7.89 11.84 15.37
C PHE A 17 6.84 12.14 16.43
N ASP A 18 5.70 12.64 16.00
CA ASP A 18 4.52 12.75 16.84
C ASP A 18 3.28 12.48 15.99
N SER A 19 2.64 11.34 16.22
CA SER A 19 1.42 10.92 15.53
C SER A 19 0.14 11.39 16.24
N SER A 20 0.25 12.19 17.30
CA SER A 20 -0.89 12.68 18.08
C SER A 20 -1.49 13.92 17.46
N ALA A 21 -2.78 13.91 17.16
CA ALA A 21 -3.52 15.11 16.79
C ALA A 21 -3.61 16.17 17.92
N LYS A 22 -3.09 15.87 19.12
CA LYS A 22 -3.03 16.78 20.27
C LYS A 22 -1.65 17.43 20.49
N ASN A 23 -0.69 17.22 19.59
CA ASN A 23 0.61 17.87 19.69
C ASN A 23 0.51 19.38 19.40
N ASP A 24 1.59 20.13 19.62
CA ASP A 24 1.61 21.59 19.49
C ASP A 24 1.25 22.09 18.08
N TYR A 25 1.34 21.22 17.07
CA TYR A 25 1.06 21.53 15.67
C TYR A 25 -0.32 21.06 15.22
N GLY A 26 -1.03 20.27 16.04
CA GLY A 26 -2.33 19.69 15.71
C GLY A 26 -2.33 18.73 14.52
N ILE A 27 -1.16 18.29 14.07
CA ILE A 27 -0.97 17.42 12.90
C ILE A 27 0.08 16.36 13.19
N GLU A 28 -0.04 15.20 12.55
CA GLU A 28 1.05 14.21 12.57
C GLU A 28 2.28 14.75 11.84
N PHE A 29 3.47 14.53 12.40
CA PHE A 29 4.72 14.86 11.74
C PHE A 29 5.85 13.90 12.12
N THR A 30 6.82 13.78 11.23
CA THR A 30 8.07 13.04 11.45
C THR A 30 9.25 13.92 11.06
N ILE A 31 10.28 13.94 11.90
CA ILE A 31 11.61 14.50 11.62
C ILE A 31 12.55 13.32 11.45
N GLN A 32 13.18 13.25 10.28
CA GLN A 32 14.04 12.15 9.90
C GLN A 32 15.33 12.65 9.27
N GLU A 33 16.28 11.73 9.13
CA GLU A 33 17.53 11.90 8.40
C GLU A 33 17.26 12.38 6.98
N PHE A 34 18.03 13.39 6.56
CA PHE A 34 18.14 13.71 5.15
C PHE A 34 19.16 12.75 4.53
N VAL A 35 18.68 11.83 3.70
CA VAL A 35 19.54 10.87 2.99
C VAL A 35 19.93 11.48 1.65
N GLN A 36 21.23 11.66 1.42
CA GLN A 36 21.75 12.11 0.14
C GLN A 36 21.78 10.95 -0.86
N GLY A 37 21.27 11.19 -2.06
CA GLY A 37 21.32 10.21 -3.15
C GLY A 37 20.57 10.68 -4.41
N GLU A 38 20.69 9.91 -5.47
CA GLU A 38 19.91 10.06 -6.70
C GLU A 38 18.83 8.98 -6.77
N GLY A 39 17.77 9.19 -7.56
CA GLY A 39 16.74 8.17 -7.76
C GLY A 39 17.30 6.94 -8.49
N LEU A 40 16.70 5.77 -8.27
CA LEU A 40 17.10 4.52 -8.93
C LEU A 40 16.92 4.57 -10.46
N ASP A 41 16.10 5.48 -10.98
CA ASP A 41 15.87 5.71 -12.41
C ASP A 41 17.16 6.08 -13.15
N THR A 42 18.15 6.61 -12.44
CA THR A 42 19.49 6.90 -13.00
C THR A 42 20.47 5.72 -12.90
N ASN A 43 20.12 4.63 -12.20
CA ASN A 43 21.01 3.50 -11.96
C ASN A 43 20.31 2.14 -11.88
N GLN A 44 19.99 1.59 -13.06
CA GLN A 44 19.30 0.30 -13.20
C GLN A 44 20.08 -0.92 -12.69
N ALA A 45 21.39 -0.79 -12.42
CA ALA A 45 22.21 -1.90 -11.92
C ALA A 45 21.77 -2.38 -10.53
N LEU A 46 21.08 -1.53 -9.76
CA LEU A 46 20.60 -1.83 -8.42
C LEU A 46 19.13 -2.29 -8.37
N ILE A 47 18.48 -2.49 -9.52
CA ILE A 47 17.11 -3.05 -9.57
C ILE A 47 17.00 -4.37 -8.78
N PRO A 48 17.95 -5.33 -8.86
CA PRO A 48 17.85 -6.56 -8.07
C PRO A 48 17.86 -6.32 -6.56
N GLU A 49 18.68 -5.37 -6.08
CA GLU A 49 18.74 -5.00 -4.66
C GLU A 49 17.46 -4.30 -4.21
N ALA A 50 16.89 -3.47 -5.09
CA ALA A 50 15.60 -2.85 -4.87
C ALA A 50 14.50 -3.91 -4.72
N VAL A 51 14.42 -4.87 -5.66
CA VAL A 51 13.51 -6.04 -5.63
C VAL A 51 13.64 -6.82 -4.33
N GLU A 52 14.85 -6.99 -3.82
CA GLU A 52 15.09 -7.64 -2.54
C GLU A 52 14.50 -6.85 -1.36
N CYS A 53 14.54 -5.52 -1.37
CA CYS A 53 13.87 -4.70 -0.35
C CYS A 53 12.36 -4.91 -0.34
N TRP A 54 11.72 -4.96 -1.52
CA TRP A 54 10.31 -5.33 -1.65
C TRP A 54 10.04 -6.73 -1.11
N HIS A 55 10.88 -7.70 -1.46
CA HIS A 55 10.73 -9.09 -1.04
C HIS A 55 10.78 -9.23 0.49
N ARG A 56 11.74 -8.55 1.14
CA ARG A 56 11.82 -8.49 2.60
C ARG A 56 10.57 -7.89 3.20
N LEU A 57 10.08 -6.77 2.67
CA LEU A 57 8.84 -6.15 3.17
C LEU A 57 7.64 -7.09 3.02
N TRP A 58 7.50 -7.70 1.85
CA TRP A 58 6.41 -8.63 1.53
C TRP A 58 6.40 -9.86 2.42
N ASN A 59 7.57 -10.37 2.79
CA ASN A 59 7.71 -11.59 3.59
C ASN A 59 7.95 -11.37 5.09
N SER A 60 8.15 -10.12 5.51
CA SER A 60 8.47 -9.71 6.88
C SER A 60 7.48 -10.13 7.97
N SER A 61 6.28 -10.58 7.62
CA SER A 61 5.20 -10.66 8.62
C SER A 61 4.01 -11.54 8.22
N ASN A 62 3.46 -12.22 9.23
CA ASN A 62 2.26 -13.04 9.16
C ASN A 62 1.04 -12.24 9.61
N PHE A 63 0.76 -11.12 8.95
CA PHE A 63 -0.44 -10.35 9.26
C PHE A 63 -1.69 -11.18 8.92
N THR A 64 -2.66 -11.15 9.83
CA THR A 64 -3.97 -11.80 9.68
C THR A 64 -5.06 -10.81 9.33
N GLN A 65 -4.73 -9.51 9.31
CA GLN A 65 -5.65 -8.41 9.05
C GLN A 65 -5.07 -7.46 8.00
N SER A 66 -5.94 -6.74 7.31
CA SER A 66 -5.59 -5.65 6.39
C SER A 66 -5.93 -4.30 7.00
N GLY A 67 -5.07 -3.30 6.82
CA GLY A 67 -5.17 -2.00 7.47
C GLY A 67 -3.83 -1.26 7.47
N SER A 68 -3.76 -0.15 8.19
CA SER A 68 -2.47 0.55 8.38
C SER A 68 -1.69 -0.07 9.53
N LEU A 69 -0.36 0.05 9.46
CA LEU A 69 0.54 -0.42 10.50
C LEU A 69 0.65 0.63 11.62
N TYR A 70 0.36 0.23 12.85
CA TYR A 70 0.51 1.06 14.04
C TYR A 70 1.59 0.48 14.96
N CYS A 71 2.16 1.32 15.82
CA CYS A 71 3.14 0.92 16.81
C CYS A 71 2.66 1.25 18.23
N HIS A 72 2.73 0.27 19.13
CA HIS A 72 2.68 0.53 20.56
C HIS A 72 4.06 0.99 21.02
N TRP A 73 4.29 2.31 21.05
CA TRP A 73 5.60 2.91 21.28
C TRP A 73 6.31 2.43 22.55
N ASN A 74 5.59 2.32 23.67
CA ASN A 74 6.15 1.83 24.94
C ASN A 74 6.68 0.39 24.86
N ARG A 75 6.09 -0.44 23.99
CA ARG A 75 6.46 -1.86 23.82
C ARG A 75 7.27 -2.10 22.56
N GLN A 76 7.35 -1.10 21.68
CA GLN A 76 7.85 -1.20 20.32
C GLN A 76 7.31 -2.41 19.54
N THR A 77 6.04 -2.74 19.77
CA THR A 77 5.34 -3.82 19.07
C THR A 77 4.39 -3.23 18.03
N PHE A 78 4.32 -3.87 16.87
CA PHE A 78 3.45 -3.43 15.79
C PHE A 78 2.11 -4.17 15.80
N PHE A 79 1.05 -3.48 15.36
CA PHE A 79 -0.27 -4.06 15.19
C PHE A 79 -0.97 -3.44 13.98
N VAL A 80 -1.99 -4.13 13.46
CA VAL A 80 -2.81 -3.64 12.35
C VAL A 80 -3.99 -2.88 12.93
N GLY A 81 -4.17 -1.63 12.52
CA GLY A 81 -5.30 -0.80 12.94
C GLY A 81 -6.15 -0.35 11.75
N PRO A 82 -7.03 0.64 11.96
CA PRO A 82 -7.81 1.22 10.87
C PRO A 82 -6.91 1.66 9.72
N MET A 83 -7.32 1.33 8.50
CA MET A 83 -6.69 1.78 7.27
C MET A 83 -6.80 3.30 7.19
N VAL A 84 -5.66 3.96 6.95
CA VAL A 84 -5.54 5.39 6.66
C VAL A 84 -4.99 5.47 5.23
N ASP A 85 -5.88 5.25 4.27
CA ASP A 85 -5.55 5.21 2.85
C ASP A 85 -6.27 6.33 2.10
N HIS A 86 -5.57 6.95 1.17
CA HIS A 86 -6.10 8.07 0.40
C HIS A 86 -7.38 7.72 -0.39
N GLU A 87 -7.54 6.49 -0.90
CA GLU A 87 -8.77 6.11 -1.62
C GLU A 87 -9.98 6.01 -0.68
N LEU A 88 -9.76 5.63 0.58
CA LEU A 88 -10.80 5.54 1.60
C LEU A 88 -11.14 6.90 2.23
N PHE A 89 -10.14 7.79 2.37
CA PHE A 89 -10.28 9.08 3.06
C PHE A 89 -10.60 10.26 2.12
N ALA A 90 -9.96 10.35 0.95
CA ALA A 90 -10.11 11.50 0.04
C ALA A 90 -11.57 11.79 -0.36
N PRO A 91 -12.45 10.80 -0.60
CA PRO A 91 -13.84 11.07 -0.96
C PRO A 91 -14.69 11.67 0.18
N ARG A 92 -14.19 11.65 1.42
CA ARG A 92 -14.97 11.98 2.63
C ARG A 92 -14.47 13.20 3.40
N LEU A 93 -13.24 13.67 3.15
CA LEU A 93 -12.72 14.92 3.71
C LEU A 93 -13.56 16.14 3.30
N GLU A 94 -14.25 16.08 2.16
CA GLU A 94 -15.13 17.16 1.69
C GLU A 94 -16.52 17.17 2.33
N LYS A 95 -16.94 16.11 3.05
CA LYS A 95 -18.39 15.89 3.35
C LYS A 95 -18.78 15.47 4.76
N VAL A 96 -17.87 15.27 5.71
CA VAL A 96 -18.26 14.75 7.04
C VAL A 96 -17.74 15.65 8.16
N GLY A 97 -18.67 16.18 8.97
CA GLY A 97 -18.35 16.93 10.18
C GLY A 97 -17.68 16.05 11.23
N HIS A 98 -16.69 16.62 11.93
CA HIS A 98 -15.97 16.23 13.16
C HIS A 98 -15.59 14.76 13.46
N GLU A 99 -16.17 13.73 12.84
CA GLU A 99 -15.83 12.32 13.03
C GLU A 99 -15.45 11.68 11.70
N LEU A 100 -14.16 11.38 11.54
CA LEU A 100 -13.66 10.64 10.39
C LEU A 100 -14.09 9.16 10.50
N PRO A 101 -14.67 8.58 9.44
CA PRO A 101 -15.05 7.17 9.45
C PRO A 101 -13.80 6.28 9.57
N GLN A 102 -13.85 5.32 10.47
CA GLN A 102 -12.79 4.31 10.62
C GLN A 102 -13.03 3.15 9.66
N PHE A 103 -11.99 2.75 8.91
CA PHE A 103 -12.06 1.64 7.98
C PHE A 103 -11.15 0.51 8.44
N GLY A 104 -11.72 -0.65 8.77
CA GLY A 104 -10.94 -1.77 9.30
C GLY A 104 -10.47 -1.57 10.75
N PRO A 105 -9.48 -2.34 11.23
CA PRO A 105 -8.72 -3.35 10.48
C PRO A 105 -9.64 -4.47 9.96
N PHE A 106 -9.43 -4.89 8.72
CA PHE A 106 -10.24 -5.91 8.07
C PHE A 106 -9.70 -7.30 8.40
N THR A 107 -10.54 -8.16 8.98
CA THR A 107 -10.21 -9.57 9.25
C THR A 107 -10.49 -10.49 8.06
N SER A 108 -11.04 -9.96 6.98
CA SER A 108 -11.28 -10.70 5.75
C SER A 108 -11.02 -9.84 4.53
N TRP A 109 -10.46 -10.46 3.48
CA TRP A 109 -10.27 -9.81 2.19
C TRP A 109 -11.60 -9.31 1.58
N LYS A 110 -12.72 -9.99 1.87
CA LYS A 110 -14.06 -9.58 1.41
C LYS A 110 -14.45 -8.22 1.98
N GLY A 111 -14.33 -8.05 3.29
CA GLY A 111 -14.63 -6.77 3.95
C GLY A 111 -13.72 -5.64 3.46
N TYR A 112 -12.45 -5.95 3.19
CA TYR A 112 -11.51 -5.00 2.58
C TYR A 112 -11.97 -4.56 1.17
N VAL A 113 -12.32 -5.50 0.29
CA VAL A 113 -12.79 -5.20 -1.08
C VAL A 113 -14.11 -4.42 -1.06
N GLU A 114 -15.05 -4.79 -0.20
CA GLU A 114 -16.33 -4.09 -0.05
C GLU A 114 -16.13 -2.64 0.39
N ALA A 115 -15.22 -2.39 1.35
CA ALA A 115 -14.90 -1.04 1.81
C ALA A 115 -14.29 -0.17 0.71
N LEU A 116 -13.30 -0.70 -0.04
CA LEU A 116 -12.70 -0.01 -1.18
C LEU A 116 -13.75 0.30 -2.26
N PHE A 117 -14.61 -0.66 -2.58
CA PHE A 117 -15.67 -0.47 -3.56
C PHE A 117 -16.61 0.68 -3.15
N ASN A 118 -17.08 0.65 -1.89
CA ASN A 118 -17.97 1.68 -1.38
C ASN A 118 -17.32 3.07 -1.39
N ALA A 119 -16.03 3.17 -1.07
CA ALA A 119 -15.30 4.44 -1.12
C ALA A 119 -15.15 4.97 -2.56
N LYS A 120 -14.77 4.09 -3.51
CA LYS A 120 -14.62 4.46 -4.92
C LYS A 120 -15.96 4.82 -5.57
N TRP A 121 -17.01 4.05 -5.31
CA TRP A 121 -18.37 4.34 -5.72
C TRP A 121 -18.81 5.71 -5.23
N GLN A 122 -18.61 6.00 -3.93
CA GLN A 122 -18.92 7.31 -3.37
C GLN A 122 -18.16 8.44 -4.09
N ARG A 123 -16.86 8.29 -4.34
CA ARG A 123 -16.03 9.28 -5.05
C ARG A 123 -16.54 9.57 -6.46
N ASP A 124 -16.84 8.52 -7.20
CA ASP A 124 -17.28 8.66 -8.58
C ASP A 124 -18.68 9.32 -8.58
N TRP A 125 -19.58 8.94 -7.67
CA TRP A 125 -20.87 9.62 -7.45
C TRP A 125 -20.75 11.10 -7.07
N THR A 126 -19.80 11.49 -6.20
CA THR A 126 -19.60 12.92 -5.85
C THR A 126 -19.14 13.75 -7.04
N LYS A 127 -18.24 13.22 -7.87
CA LYS A 127 -17.81 13.88 -9.12
C LYS A 127 -18.97 14.11 -10.10
N PHE A 128 -19.93 13.19 -10.16
CA PHE A 128 -21.13 13.34 -10.98
C PHE A 128 -22.07 14.46 -10.51
N TYR A 129 -22.04 14.85 -9.22
CA TYR A 129 -23.02 15.77 -8.64
C TYR A 129 -22.52 17.21 -8.42
N GLN A 130 -21.20 17.44 -8.39
CA GLN A 130 -20.60 18.76 -8.06
C GLN A 130 -20.40 19.72 -9.26
N GLY A 131 -21.04 19.48 -10.41
CA GLY A 131 -21.34 20.56 -11.36
C GLY A 131 -20.40 20.75 -12.55
N SER A 132 -20.25 19.74 -13.41
CA SER A 132 -20.06 20.01 -14.83
C SER A 132 -21.37 19.73 -15.57
N GLN A 133 -21.82 20.66 -16.40
CA GLN A 133 -22.83 20.41 -17.45
C GLN A 133 -22.26 19.50 -18.56
N ILE A 134 -21.56 18.44 -18.18
CA ILE A 134 -20.97 17.48 -19.08
C ILE A 134 -21.34 16.12 -18.51
N ILE A 135 -22.45 15.58 -19.00
CA ILE A 135 -22.71 14.17 -19.35
C ILE A 135 -24.24 14.03 -19.49
N SER A 136 -24.79 14.69 -20.50
CA SER A 136 -25.96 14.19 -21.21
C SER A 136 -25.57 13.57 -22.56
N SER A 137 -24.27 13.34 -22.80
CA SER A 137 -23.75 12.94 -24.11
C SER A 137 -22.50 12.04 -24.08
N LEU A 138 -22.22 11.31 -22.99
CA LEU A 138 -21.32 10.17 -23.06
C LEU A 138 -22.13 8.87 -22.83
N PRO A 139 -22.72 8.30 -23.89
CA PRO A 139 -22.98 6.87 -23.89
C PRO A 139 -21.59 6.19 -23.78
N ASP A 140 -21.48 5.16 -22.95
CA ASP A 140 -20.30 4.27 -22.83
C ASP A 140 -19.24 4.58 -21.75
N CYS A 141 -19.47 5.49 -20.80
CA CYS A 141 -18.71 5.45 -19.54
C CYS A 141 -19.55 5.03 -18.34
N PRO A 142 -19.63 3.72 -18.10
CA PRO A 142 -19.84 3.25 -16.74
C PRO A 142 -18.80 2.18 -16.42
N VAL A 143 -18.03 2.38 -15.35
CA VAL A 143 -17.65 1.22 -14.53
C VAL A 143 -18.96 0.71 -13.94
N THR A 144 -19.75 -0.02 -14.73
CA THR A 144 -21.01 -0.61 -14.31
C THR A 144 -20.72 -1.59 -13.18
N ALA A 145 -21.72 -1.81 -12.32
CA ALA A 145 -21.72 -2.93 -11.39
C ALA A 145 -21.34 -4.26 -12.09
N SER A 146 -21.62 -4.43 -13.39
CA SER A 146 -21.22 -5.60 -14.18
C SER A 146 -19.71 -5.75 -14.42
N THR A 147 -18.94 -4.68 -14.66
CA THR A 147 -17.46 -4.75 -14.79
C THR A 147 -16.80 -5.06 -13.45
N PHE A 148 -17.38 -4.55 -12.35
CA PHE A 148 -16.97 -4.91 -11.00
C PHE A 148 -17.36 -6.35 -10.64
N LEU A 149 -18.58 -6.79 -10.94
CA LEU A 149 -19.00 -8.18 -10.80
C LEU A 149 -18.09 -9.10 -11.63
N ALA A 150 -17.67 -8.71 -12.84
CA ALA A 150 -16.70 -9.47 -13.60
C ALA A 150 -15.34 -9.56 -12.91
N ARG A 151 -14.82 -8.46 -12.33
CA ARG A 151 -13.58 -8.48 -11.51
C ARG A 151 -13.74 -9.25 -10.20
N PHE A 152 -14.86 -9.10 -9.50
CA PHE A 152 -15.16 -9.77 -8.23
C PHE A 152 -15.43 -11.25 -8.45
N THR A 153 -16.14 -11.63 -9.51
CA THR A 153 -16.30 -13.01 -9.97
C THR A 153 -14.96 -13.56 -10.45
N GLY A 154 -14.10 -12.75 -11.07
CA GLY A 154 -12.70 -13.10 -11.36
C GLY A 154 -11.89 -13.38 -10.09
N ILE A 155 -11.96 -12.49 -9.09
CA ILE A 155 -11.32 -12.65 -7.78
C ILE A 155 -11.92 -13.85 -7.04
N GLN A 156 -13.23 -14.06 -7.08
CA GLN A 156 -13.92 -15.18 -6.44
C GLN A 156 -13.66 -16.50 -7.17
N ALA A 157 -13.50 -16.50 -8.49
CA ALA A 157 -13.03 -17.64 -9.25
C ALA A 157 -11.57 -17.96 -8.88
N MET A 158 -10.73 -16.93 -8.74
CA MET A 158 -9.39 -17.06 -8.16
C MET A 158 -9.46 -17.58 -6.72
N THR A 159 -10.40 -17.21 -5.85
CA THR A 159 -10.48 -17.79 -4.49
C THR A 159 -10.77 -19.29 -4.46
N ARG A 160 -11.29 -19.86 -5.56
CA ARG A 160 -11.58 -21.29 -5.68
C ARG A 160 -10.39 -22.10 -6.21
N SER A 161 -9.44 -21.45 -6.91
CA SER A 161 -8.28 -22.10 -7.55
C SER A 161 -6.93 -21.58 -7.07
N ALA A 162 -6.88 -20.38 -6.53
CA ALA A 162 -5.69 -19.70 -6.06
C ALA A 162 -5.43 -20.03 -4.59
N SER A 163 -4.15 -20.19 -4.29
CA SER A 163 -3.66 -20.46 -2.95
C SER A 163 -4.18 -19.42 -1.95
N SER A 164 -4.40 -19.83 -0.69
CA SER A 164 -4.70 -18.92 0.43
C SER A 164 -3.65 -17.80 0.57
N LEU A 165 -2.46 -17.99 -0.02
CA LEU A 165 -1.40 -17.02 -0.16
C LEU A 165 -1.82 -15.73 -0.90
N VAL A 166 -2.72 -15.83 -1.89
CA VAL A 166 -3.22 -14.66 -2.66
C VAL A 166 -4.03 -13.72 -1.77
N PHE A 167 -4.70 -14.25 -0.76
CA PHE A 167 -5.50 -13.44 0.17
C PHE A 167 -4.79 -13.16 1.49
N LYS A 168 -3.55 -13.64 1.64
CA LYS A 168 -2.73 -13.37 2.82
C LYS A 168 -2.39 -11.88 2.84
N PRO A 169 -2.72 -11.16 3.93
CA PRO A 169 -2.32 -9.77 4.10
C PRO A 169 -0.79 -9.62 4.15
N ARG A 170 -0.24 -8.73 3.33
CA ARG A 170 1.18 -8.42 3.24
C ARG A 170 1.40 -6.93 3.43
N MET A 171 2.54 -6.56 4.00
CA MET A 171 2.94 -5.16 4.06
C MET A 171 3.39 -4.69 2.68
N VAL A 172 2.95 -3.49 2.33
CA VAL A 172 3.15 -2.91 1.03
C VAL A 172 3.52 -1.44 1.19
N HIS A 173 4.57 -1.05 0.48
CA HIS A 173 4.89 0.36 0.24
C HIS A 173 4.01 0.86 -0.91
N TRP A 174 3.15 1.83 -0.64
CA TRP A 174 2.07 2.21 -1.56
C TRP A 174 2.57 2.96 -2.81
N ASP A 175 3.67 3.71 -2.69
CA ASP A 175 4.26 4.46 -3.80
C ASP A 175 5.68 4.01 -4.07
N MET A 176 5.89 2.70 -4.15
CA MET A 176 7.24 2.23 -4.40
C MET A 176 7.54 2.24 -5.89
N HIS A 177 8.25 3.29 -6.29
CA HIS A 177 8.79 3.49 -7.61
C HIS A 177 10.24 3.95 -7.53
N GLU A 178 10.94 3.96 -8.66
CA GLU A 178 12.38 4.25 -8.75
C GLU A 178 12.81 5.55 -8.04
N ARG A 179 11.98 6.61 -8.06
CA ARG A 179 12.30 7.88 -7.39
C ARG A 179 12.19 7.87 -5.85
N ASN A 180 11.55 6.84 -5.29
CA ASN A 180 11.45 6.64 -3.84
C ASN A 180 12.53 5.67 -3.32
N ILE A 181 13.50 5.33 -4.18
CA ILE A 181 14.67 4.54 -3.86
C ILE A 181 15.89 5.40 -4.19
N LEU A 182 16.58 5.83 -3.15
CA LEU A 182 17.78 6.64 -3.26
C LEU A 182 19.00 5.73 -3.38
N VAL A 183 19.88 6.07 -4.30
CA VAL A 183 21.15 5.41 -4.57
C VAL A 183 22.28 6.33 -4.12
N GLN A 184 23.34 5.76 -3.53
CA GLN A 184 24.52 6.54 -3.15
C GLN A 184 25.17 7.21 -4.36
N PRO A 185 25.86 8.36 -4.19
CA PRO A 185 26.52 9.06 -5.30
C PRO A 185 27.53 8.23 -6.09
N ASP A 186 28.09 7.17 -5.50
CA ASP A 186 29.01 6.24 -6.18
C ASP A 186 28.30 5.18 -7.05
N GLY A 187 26.97 5.12 -6.98
CA GLY A 187 26.13 4.20 -7.71
C GLY A 187 26.20 2.73 -7.27
N ARG A 188 26.76 2.43 -6.09
CA ARG A 188 27.07 1.04 -5.72
C ARG A 188 26.08 0.38 -4.79
N GLN A 189 25.26 1.16 -4.09
CA GLN A 189 24.32 0.64 -3.11
C GLN A 189 23.11 1.55 -2.97
N ILE A 190 22.00 0.95 -2.54
CA ILE A 190 20.83 1.70 -2.11
C ILE A 190 21.19 2.47 -0.82
N ALA A 191 21.00 3.77 -0.85
CA ALA A 191 21.15 4.66 0.30
C ALA A 191 19.93 4.57 1.23
N ALA A 192 18.72 4.66 0.67
CA ALA A 192 17.48 4.52 1.42
C ALA A 192 16.27 4.33 0.52
N VAL A 193 15.25 3.64 1.03
CA VAL A 193 13.87 3.72 0.56
C VAL A 193 13.16 4.82 1.38
N ILE A 194 12.47 5.73 0.71
CA ILE A 194 11.83 6.92 1.31
C ILE A 194 10.31 6.93 1.05
N ASP A 195 9.63 7.95 1.58
CA ASP A 195 8.17 8.18 1.39
C ASP A 195 7.27 7.10 1.99
N TRP A 196 7.46 6.86 3.30
CA TRP A 196 6.75 5.81 4.05
C TRP A 196 5.37 6.23 4.58
N ASP A 197 4.81 7.37 4.13
CA ASP A 197 3.69 8.04 4.80
C ASP A 197 2.30 7.41 4.53
N ALA A 198 2.24 6.35 3.72
CA ALA A 198 1.01 5.58 3.47
C ALA A 198 1.27 4.07 3.35
N VAL A 199 2.10 3.51 4.24
CA VAL A 199 2.30 2.06 4.29
C VAL A 199 1.00 1.36 4.68
N VAL A 200 0.64 0.36 3.89
CA VAL A 200 -0.60 -0.39 4.04
C VAL A 200 -0.32 -1.88 4.12
N ILE A 201 -1.20 -2.60 4.81
CA ILE A 201 -1.25 -4.04 4.82
C ILE A 201 -2.47 -4.45 4.01
N GLU A 202 -2.25 -5.11 2.88
CA GLU A 202 -3.30 -5.47 1.92
C GLU A 202 -3.21 -6.95 1.54
N PRO A 203 -4.32 -7.59 1.13
CA PRO A 203 -4.25 -8.94 0.58
C PRO A 203 -3.37 -8.96 -0.69
N ALA A 204 -2.39 -9.86 -0.73
CA ALA A 204 -1.36 -9.94 -1.77
C ALA A 204 -1.88 -9.79 -3.22
N GLY A 205 -2.88 -10.57 -3.62
CA GLY A 205 -3.47 -10.55 -4.96
C GLY A 205 -4.40 -9.37 -5.24
N LEU A 206 -4.60 -8.51 -4.26
CA LEU A 206 -5.40 -7.29 -4.35
C LEU A 206 -4.54 -6.03 -4.13
N CYS A 207 -3.23 -6.21 -4.00
CA CYS A 207 -2.26 -5.14 -3.80
C CYS A 207 -2.39 -4.12 -4.93
N ARG A 208 -2.62 -2.85 -4.55
CA ARG A 208 -2.88 -1.77 -5.52
C ARG A 208 -1.60 -1.12 -6.06
N SER A 209 -0.51 -1.14 -5.29
CA SER A 209 0.73 -0.44 -5.63
C SER A 209 1.70 -1.25 -6.47
N ILE A 210 1.67 -2.58 -6.36
CA ILE A 210 2.40 -3.43 -7.28
C ILE A 210 1.47 -3.60 -8.47
N GLY A 211 1.78 -2.94 -9.59
CA GLY A 211 0.99 -3.10 -10.81
C GLY A 211 0.72 -4.58 -11.08
N PRO A 212 -0.51 -4.99 -11.46
CA PRO A 212 -0.84 -6.41 -11.69
C PRO A 212 0.15 -7.12 -12.61
N ALA A 213 0.78 -6.40 -13.54
CA ALA A 213 1.84 -6.91 -14.42
C ALA A 213 3.14 -7.24 -13.67
N CYS A 214 3.61 -6.38 -12.75
CA CYS A 214 4.79 -6.67 -11.94
C CYS A 214 4.53 -7.82 -10.94
N VAL A 215 3.33 -7.90 -10.36
CA VAL A 215 2.93 -9.03 -9.51
C VAL A 215 2.92 -10.32 -10.32
N LEU A 216 2.29 -10.33 -11.49
CA LEU A 216 2.09 -11.57 -12.24
C LEU A 216 3.35 -12.04 -12.97
N ASP A 217 4.13 -11.16 -13.61
CA ASP A 217 5.33 -11.56 -14.35
C ASP A 217 6.50 -11.96 -13.43
N TYR A 218 6.67 -11.28 -12.29
CA TYR A 218 7.59 -11.75 -11.26
C TYR A 218 6.98 -12.94 -10.50
N MET A 219 5.80 -12.88 -9.89
CA MET A 219 5.34 -14.04 -9.07
C MET A 219 5.18 -15.35 -9.85
N SER A 220 4.86 -15.32 -11.15
CA SER A 220 4.79 -16.54 -11.97
C SER A 220 6.16 -17.15 -12.31
N SER A 221 7.24 -16.34 -12.36
CA SER A 221 8.61 -16.88 -12.41
C SER A 221 9.10 -17.36 -11.05
N TRP A 222 8.50 -16.88 -9.95
CA TRP A 222 8.96 -17.16 -8.57
C TRP A 222 8.27 -18.39 -7.95
N GLU A 223 7.00 -18.65 -8.27
CA GLU A 223 6.33 -19.91 -7.92
C GLU A 223 6.96 -21.12 -8.65
N GLN A 224 7.55 -20.90 -9.83
CA GLN A 224 8.31 -21.92 -10.55
C GLN A 224 9.69 -22.19 -9.95
N SER A 225 10.32 -21.20 -9.30
CA SER A 225 11.61 -21.37 -8.61
C SER A 225 11.49 -21.90 -7.17
N GLY A 226 10.28 -22.00 -6.62
CA GLY A 226 10.00 -22.41 -5.23
C GLY A 226 10.25 -23.89 -4.89
N GLN A 227 10.92 -24.66 -5.75
CA GLN A 227 11.30 -26.05 -5.43
C GLN A 227 12.63 -26.19 -4.67
N ASP A 228 13.48 -25.17 -4.58
CA ASP A 228 14.84 -25.37 -4.03
C ASP A 228 15.29 -24.26 -3.09
N TRP A 229 14.62 -23.95 -1.97
CA TRP A 229 15.30 -23.30 -0.84
C TRP A 229 14.71 -23.72 0.51
N ASN A 230 15.29 -24.77 1.10
CA ASN A 230 15.23 -25.02 2.54
C ASN A 230 16.33 -24.19 3.22
N TYR A 231 15.94 -23.21 4.05
CA TYR A 231 16.74 -22.72 5.17
C TYR A 231 15.80 -22.28 6.30
#